data_AF-A0A7X1U215-F1
#
_entry.id   AF-A0A7X1U215-F1
#
_cell.length_a   1.000
_cell.length_b   1.000
_cell.length_c   1.000
_cell.angle_alpha   90.00
_cell.angle_beta   90.00
_cell.angle_gamma   90.00
#
_symmetry.space_group_name_H-M   'P 1'
#
loop_
_entity.id
_entity.type
_entity.pdbx_description
1 polymer ?
#
loop_
_entity_poly.entity_id
_entity_poly.type
_entity_poly.pdbx_seq_one_letter_code
_entity_poly.pdbx_strand_id
1 'polypeptide(L)'
;MKFKDLFVSREEMFSMGIEEVSGQYYVSFPVSNGMVDYEEYYAIDRATFELFERDMQAALEFVTRARKQELDQLLIIKPGKKRGTAI
;
A
#
# COMPACT_ATOMS: atom_id res chain seq x y z
N MET A 1 5.45 9.44 -11.65
CA MET A 1 5.67 8.91 -10.28
C MET A 1 6.63 7.76 -10.41
N LYS A 2 7.69 7.73 -9.63
CA LYS A 2 8.69 6.66 -9.69
C LYS A 2 8.71 5.97 -8.34
N PHE A 3 8.02 4.85 -8.24
CA PHE A 3 7.94 4.05 -7.03
C PHE A 3 9.12 3.10 -6.97
N LYS A 4 9.82 3.10 -5.83
CA LYS A 4 10.93 2.20 -5.55
C LYS A 4 10.59 1.36 -4.34
N ASP A 5 10.36 0.07 -4.57
CA ASP A 5 10.12 -0.89 -3.52
C ASP A 5 11.42 -1.12 -2.73
N LEU A 6 11.33 -0.95 -1.42
CA LEU A 6 12.42 -1.21 -0.49
C LEU A 6 12.22 -2.55 0.22
N PHE A 7 10.95 -2.94 0.40
CA PHE A 7 10.54 -4.16 1.07
C PHE A 7 9.38 -4.80 0.30
N VAL A 8 9.41 -6.13 0.16
CA VAL A 8 8.34 -6.90 -0.49
C VAL A 8 8.05 -8.13 0.35
N SER A 9 6.83 -8.22 0.88
CA SER A 9 6.32 -9.43 1.52
C SER A 9 5.47 -10.21 0.53
N ARG A 10 5.98 -11.36 0.10
CA ARG A 10 5.25 -12.29 -0.76
C ARG A 10 4.24 -13.15 -0.01
N GLU A 11 4.50 -13.40 1.28
CA GLU A 11 3.58 -14.18 2.13
C GLU A 11 2.30 -13.38 2.40
N GLU A 12 2.46 -12.10 2.74
CA GLU A 12 1.34 -11.20 3.05
C GLU A 12 0.86 -10.39 1.84
N MET A 13 1.49 -10.56 0.68
CA MET A 13 1.13 -9.91 -0.60
C MET A 13 1.05 -8.37 -0.48
N PHE A 14 2.13 -7.74 -0.03
CA PHE A 14 2.28 -6.28 -0.03
C PHE A 14 3.74 -5.86 -0.22
N SER A 15 3.94 -4.63 -0.67
CA SER A 15 5.25 -4.00 -0.86
C SER A 15 5.28 -2.64 -0.16
N MET A 16 6.44 -2.23 0.36
CA MET A 16 6.65 -0.91 0.94
C MET A 16 7.86 -0.26 0.29
N GLY A 17 7.79 1.05 0.12
CA GLY A 17 8.84 1.76 -0.59
C GLY A 17 8.77 3.26 -0.45
N ILE A 18 9.50 3.93 -1.35
CA ILE A 18 9.54 5.39 -1.44
C ILE A 18 9.29 5.82 -2.89
N GLU A 19 8.48 6.85 -3.05
CA GLU A 19 8.28 7.53 -4.32
C GLU A 19 9.44 8.51 -4.54
N GLU A 20 10.35 8.22 -5.47
CA GLU A 20 11.63 8.92 -5.61
C GLU A 20 11.48 10.40 -6.00
N VAL A 21 10.35 10.83 -6.57
CA VAL A 21 10.15 12.22 -6.99
C VAL A 21 9.71 13.12 -5.83
N SER A 22 8.74 12.68 -5.03
CA SER A 22 8.25 13.42 -3.86
C SER A 22 8.97 13.08 -2.55
N GLY A 23 9.67 11.95 -2.50
CA GLY A 23 10.21 11.39 -1.25
C GLY A 23 9.13 10.80 -0.35
N GLN A 24 7.90 10.61 -0.84
CA GLN A 24 6.79 10.06 -0.07
C GLN A 24 6.95 8.55 0.12
N TYR A 25 6.92 8.09 1.37
CA TYR A 25 6.88 6.65 1.66
C TYR A 25 5.49 6.09 1.35
N TYR A 26 5.45 4.83 0.94
CA TYR A 26 4.20 4.17 0.59
C TYR A 26 4.17 2.70 1.02
N VAL A 27 2.95 2.21 1.19
CA VAL A 27 2.60 0.80 1.20
C VAL A 27 1.75 0.52 -0.03
N SER A 28 2.00 -0.60 -0.69
CA SER A 28 1.24 -1.03 -1.86
C SER A 28 0.87 -2.49 -1.77
N PHE A 29 -0.27 -2.85 -2.36
CA PHE A 29 -0.70 -4.25 -2.47
C PHE A 29 -1.55 -4.43 -3.72
N PRO A 30 -1.57 -5.64 -4.31
CA PRO A 30 -2.41 -5.95 -5.43
C PRO A 30 -3.88 -6.02 -5.01
N VAL A 31 -4.74 -5.48 -5.86
CA VAL A 31 -6.20 -5.44 -5.71
C VAL A 31 -6.82 -5.88 -7.02
N SER A 32 -7.83 -6.75 -6.96
CA SER A 32 -8.57 -7.18 -8.15
C SER A 32 -9.99 -6.67 -8.09
N ASN A 33 -10.46 -6.04 -9.16
CA ASN A 33 -11.88 -5.79 -9.33
C ASN A 33 -12.62 -6.91 -10.06
N GLY A 34 -12.05 -8.13 -10.13
CA GLY A 34 -12.57 -9.23 -10.93
C GLY A 34 -12.48 -9.03 -12.45
N MET A 35 -12.13 -7.82 -12.90
CA MET A 35 -11.90 -7.47 -14.31
C MET A 35 -10.45 -7.03 -14.58
N VAL A 36 -9.80 -6.39 -13.60
CA VAL A 36 -8.43 -5.87 -13.72
C VAL A 36 -7.76 -6.01 -12.36
N ASP A 37 -6.54 -6.55 -12.38
CA ASP A 37 -5.64 -6.54 -11.23
C ASP A 37 -4.80 -5.25 -11.32
N TYR A 38 -4.80 -4.47 -10.25
CA TYR A 38 -4.06 -3.22 -10.14
C TYR A 38 -3.45 -3.08 -8.76
N GLU A 39 -2.41 -2.27 -8.63
CA GLU A 39 -1.81 -1.98 -7.34
C GLU A 39 -2.38 -0.70 -6.74
N GLU A 40 -2.70 -0.75 -5.46
CA GLU A 40 -3.11 0.43 -4.69
C GLU A 40 -1.94 0.93 -3.86
N TYR A 41 -1.64 2.22 -3.96
CA TYR A 41 -0.53 2.86 -3.24
C TYR A 41 -1.10 3.79 -2.16
N TYR A 42 -0.73 3.52 -0.91
CA TYR A 42 -1.12 4.27 0.28
C TYR A 42 0.08 5.05 0.79
N ALA A 43 -0.10 6.35 0.97
CA ALA A 43 0.89 7.24 1.55
C ALA A 43 1.05 6.94 3.05
N ILE A 44 2.30 6.72 3.46
CA ILE A 44 2.68 6.63 4.87
C ILE A 44 3.80 7.62 5.15
N ASP A 45 3.92 8.07 6.40
CA ASP A 45 5.07 8.85 6.82
C ASP A 45 6.28 7.95 7.12
N ARG A 46 7.44 8.58 7.26
CA ARG A 46 8.70 7.87 7.52
C ARG A 46 8.70 7.09 8.84
N ALA A 47 8.08 7.61 9.90
CA ALA A 47 8.06 6.93 11.19
C ALA A 47 7.18 5.67 11.13
N THR A 48 6.07 5.73 10.39
CA THR A 48 5.25 4.55 10.08
C THR A 48 6.03 3.51 9.28
N PHE A 49 6.84 3.92 8.29
CA PHE A 49 7.69 3.01 7.53
C PHE A 49 8.74 2.32 8.43
N GLU A 50 9.46 3.09 9.24
CA GLU A 50 10.47 2.57 10.17
C GLU A 50 9.86 1.64 11.24
N LEU A 51 8.61 1.90 11.64
CA LEU A 51 7.85 1.00 12.51
C LEU A 51 7.52 -0.31 11.80
N PHE A 52 7.02 -0.26 10.56
CA PHE A 52 6.66 -1.45 9.79
C PHE A 52 7.87 -2.33 9.45
N GLU A 53 9.05 -1.74 9.25
CA GLU A 53 10.30 -2.50 9.09
C GLU A 53 10.69 -3.28 10.35
N ARG A 54 10.33 -2.78 11.54
CA ARG A 54 10.64 -3.42 12.83
C ARG A 54 9.53 -4.35 13.31
N ASP A 55 8.28 -4.02 12.97
CA ASP A 55 7.07 -4.69 13.39
C ASP A 55 6.19 -5.02 12.18
N MET A 56 6.39 -6.23 11.66
CA MET A 56 5.61 -6.73 10.53
C MET A 56 4.13 -6.95 10.90
N GLN A 57 3.80 -7.14 12.17
CA GLN A 57 2.41 -7.26 12.61
C GLN A 57 1.67 -5.92 12.48
N ALA A 58 2.33 -4.82 12.86
CA ALA A 58 1.79 -3.48 12.66
C ALA A 58 1.58 -3.16 11.17
N ALA A 59 2.51 -3.57 10.31
CA ALA A 59 2.38 -3.44 8.85
C ALA A 59 1.16 -4.22 8.33
N LEU A 60 0.99 -5.46 8.79
CA LEU A 60 -0.12 -6.32 8.39
C LEU A 60 -1.48 -5.77 8.85
N GLU A 61 -1.55 -5.21 10.06
CA GLU A 61 -2.78 -4.56 10.55
C GLU A 61 -3.15 -3.36 9.65
N PHE A 62 -2.16 -2.54 9.29
CA PHE A 62 -2.37 -1.43 8.36
C PHE A 62 -2.87 -1.90 7.00
N VAL A 63 -2.21 -2.90 6.40
CA VAL A 63 -2.63 -3.49 5.11
C VAL A 63 -4.04 -4.06 5.23
N THR A 64 -4.37 -4.75 6.31
CA THR A 64 -5.71 -5.31 6.54
C THR A 64 -6.79 -4.22 6.58
N ARG A 65 -6.51 -3.09 7.24
CA ARG A 65 -7.42 -1.93 7.26
C ARG A 65 -7.51 -1.26 5.90
N ALA A 66 -6.41 -1.17 5.17
CA ALA A 66 -6.37 -0.64 3.81
C ALA A 66 -7.21 -1.50 2.85
N ARG A 67 -7.10 -2.83 2.94
CA ARG A 67 -7.92 -3.80 2.17
C ARG A 67 -9.42 -3.67 2.46
N LYS A 68 -9.79 -3.23 3.67
CA LYS A 68 -11.17 -2.91 4.07
C LYS A 68 -11.64 -1.52 3.64
N GLN A 69 -10.82 -0.77 2.90
CA GLN A 69 -11.11 0.60 2.44
C GLN A 69 -11.26 1.63 3.58
N GLU A 70 -10.74 1.32 4.78
CA GLU A 70 -10.81 2.23 5.93
C GLU A 70 -9.79 3.38 5.85
N LEU A 71 -8.79 3.24 4.98
CA LEU A 71 -7.63 4.15 4.88
C LEU A 71 -7.62 4.92 3.56
N ASP A 72 -8.75 5.04 2.89
CA ASP A 72 -8.87 5.63 1.55
C ASP A 72 -8.39 7.08 1.45
N GLN A 73 -8.44 7.80 2.57
CA GLN A 73 -7.89 9.14 2.67
C GLN A 73 -6.38 9.22 2.42
N LEU A 74 -5.66 8.09 2.57
CA LEU A 74 -4.22 7.98 2.35
C LEU A 74 -3.86 7.49 0.94
N LEU A 75 -4.83 7.20 0.07
CA LEU A 75 -4.56 6.74 -1.29
C LEU A 75 -3.83 7.82 -2.10
N ILE A 76 -2.64 7.46 -2.59
CA ILE A 76 -1.84 8.29 -3.51
C ILE A 76 -2.53 8.34 -4.87
N ILE A 77 -3.04 7.20 -5.33
CA ILE A 77 -3.79 7.09 -6.58
C ILE A 77 -5.26 6.85 -6.23
N LYS A 78 -6.10 7.86 -6.48
CA LYS A 78 -7.54 7.71 -6.23
C LYS A 78 -8.12 6.66 -7.17
N PRO A 79 -8.82 5.64 -6.64
CA PRO A 79 -9.46 4.62 -7.45
C PRO A 79 -10.57 5.24 -8.31
N GLY A 80 -10.79 4.67 -9.49
CA GLY A 80 -11.91 5.05 -10.36
C GLY A 80 -13.27 4.67 -9.77
N LYS A 81 -14.37 5.04 -10.47
CA LYS A 81 -15.76 4.79 -10.04
C LYS A 81 -16.13 3.32 -9.75
N LYS A 82 -15.37 2.36 -10.25
CA LYS A 82 -15.51 0.94 -9.95
C LYS A 82 -14.22 0.46 -9.29
N ARG A 83 -14.15 0.54 -7.97
CA ARG A 83 -13.04 0.01 -7.19
C ARG A 83 -13.22 -1.49 -6.95
N GLY A 84 -12.12 -2.23 -7.00
CA GLY A 84 -12.10 -3.67 -6.71
C GLY A 84 -12.06 -4.04 -5.24
N THR A 85 -11.94 -5.33 -4.99
CA THR A 85 -11.75 -5.91 -3.66
C THR A 85 -10.30 -6.39 -3.56
N ALA A 86 -9.66 -6.24 -2.41
CA ALA A 86 -8.32 -6.80 -2.23
C ALA A 86 -8.32 -8.33 -2.45
N ILE A 87 -7.25 -8.85 -3.06
CA ILE A 87 -7.07 -10.28 -3.36
C ILE A 87 -6.42 -10.98 -2.17
#